data_AF-A0A0R3SKI4-F1
#
_entry.id   AF-A0A0R3SKI4-F1
#
_cell.length_a   1.000
_cell.length_b   1.000
_cell.length_c   1.000
_cell.angle_alpha   90.00
_cell.angle_beta   90.00
_cell.angle_gamma   90.00
#
_symmetry.space_group_name_H-M   'P 1'
#
loop_
_entity.id
_entity.type
_entity.pdbx_description
1 polymer ?
#
loop_
_entity_poly.entity_id
_entity_poly.type
_entity_poly.pdbx_seq_one_letter_code
_entity_poly.pdbx_strand_id
1 'polypeptide(L)'
;MNSYTSELAQQDPVVLSLLGAGEQINSSLGDGQALFSQVSNLAQIATSLVQELRNSHDVLAAAGVSDSEATLRANLLSGAISDVLESLKALDSGNMQSLPHQQETVAAANRLIDQANKLASPVIRFRLTTGLEFATRLTASNASQLAAMSEEATRHTRTSQYKLLQELDQLSAEVIPQANLTCDNARAHPNDLDAQNGLLDASKNLMDCLKDFIASVDSFAPTVTDAGIQVALTNAARNTEACLVDLRQCCASAGPVLQSPPSTLGDLEASVNAANLVRRGSQSTAVSKRQAWPSISTRLSNMQSELEVNSDHRLPGQTMDSVCGDLLSAVNKFKGAFGEEEGSSLPHALASETESIANGAKIASADPDRLPPVTAKLLNSLESVVSGIRGLAGFLSSIKDVDRPEQDLESLLINSWTLLPESRKVQAGQKFVHAHSQNLSAQLAAEGLRSALLEKGLQCIDKAHKSLFWAVQNDKTHEMTVGFKKTVEANAAELQSAVDDLRHYVPGSQVASKLGSLLATLPGTAAKSNGHEQQSNVQQQQPSSAPRIYTSGDPKTLLKALNELAAVCILYS
;
A
#
# COMPACT_ATOMS: atom_id res chain seq x y z
N MET A 1 6.66 -51.11 -41.17
CA MET A 1 6.05 -49.75 -41.29
C MET A 1 4.99 -49.66 -40.20
N ASN A 2 4.86 -48.51 -39.54
CA ASN A 2 4.27 -48.24 -38.22
C ASN A 2 5.32 -48.17 -37.12
N SER A 3 6.14 -47.12 -37.22
CA SER A 3 6.90 -46.61 -36.07
C SER A 3 5.89 -46.12 -35.03
N TYR A 4 6.04 -46.55 -33.78
CA TYR A 4 5.24 -46.05 -32.67
C TYR A 4 5.52 -44.56 -32.49
N THR A 5 4.61 -43.69 -32.94
CA THR A 5 4.56 -42.27 -32.53
C THR A 5 3.99 -42.19 -31.12
N SER A 6 4.73 -42.76 -30.17
CA SER A 6 4.58 -42.61 -28.72
C SER A 6 5.43 -41.43 -28.27
N GLU A 7 5.13 -40.27 -28.83
CA GLU A 7 5.72 -38.98 -28.46
C GLU A 7 4.58 -38.04 -28.09
N LEU A 8 4.89 -37.05 -27.25
CA LEU A 8 4.06 -36.01 -26.62
C LEU A 8 3.21 -35.12 -27.58
N ALA A 9 2.69 -35.65 -28.68
CA ALA A 9 2.31 -34.91 -29.87
C ALA A 9 0.94 -34.20 -29.82
N GLN A 10 0.14 -34.43 -28.78
CA GLN A 10 -1.26 -33.95 -28.71
C GLN A 10 -1.69 -33.34 -27.37
N GLN A 11 -0.76 -33.16 -26.41
CA GLN A 11 -0.96 -32.11 -25.41
C GLN A 11 -0.55 -30.78 -26.03
N ASP A 12 -1.40 -29.77 -25.93
CA ASP A 12 -1.15 -28.49 -26.58
C ASP A 12 0.07 -27.79 -25.94
N PRO A 13 1.18 -27.58 -26.69
CA PRO A 13 2.41 -27.07 -26.10
C PRO A 13 2.29 -25.60 -25.66
N VAL A 14 1.39 -24.82 -26.27
CA VAL A 14 1.14 -23.43 -25.90
C VAL A 14 0.37 -23.37 -24.58
N VAL A 15 -0.68 -24.19 -24.45
CA VAL A 15 -1.50 -24.27 -23.22
C VAL A 15 -0.69 -24.88 -22.07
N LEU A 16 0.03 -25.97 -22.28
CA LEU A 16 0.88 -26.57 -21.24
C LEU A 16 1.94 -25.59 -20.75
N SER A 17 2.61 -24.88 -21.66
CA SER A 17 3.63 -23.90 -21.29
C SER A 17 3.02 -22.74 -20.50
N LEU A 18 1.80 -22.30 -20.82
CA LEU A 18 1.08 -21.31 -20.02
C LEU A 18 0.75 -21.82 -18.61
N LEU A 19 0.25 -23.05 -18.48
CA LEU A 19 -0.11 -23.65 -17.20
C LEU A 19 1.11 -23.88 -16.30
N GLY A 20 2.24 -24.31 -16.87
CA GLY A 20 3.50 -24.52 -16.15
C GLY A 20 4.32 -23.25 -15.87
N ALA A 21 4.05 -22.15 -16.59
CA ALA A 21 4.85 -20.92 -16.50
C ALA A 21 4.91 -20.35 -15.07
N GLY A 22 3.83 -20.43 -14.30
CA GLY A 22 3.78 -19.88 -12.94
C GLY A 22 4.83 -20.50 -12.01
N GLU A 23 4.95 -21.83 -12.01
CA GLU A 23 5.94 -22.53 -11.20
C GLU A 23 7.37 -22.25 -11.68
N GLN A 24 7.59 -22.21 -13.00
CA GLN A 24 8.90 -21.93 -13.60
C GLN A 24 9.39 -20.49 -13.33
N ILE A 25 8.48 -19.52 -13.35
CA ILE A 25 8.78 -18.10 -13.07
C ILE A 25 9.04 -17.89 -11.58
N ASN A 26 8.22 -18.46 -10.71
CA ASN A 26 8.42 -18.35 -9.26
C ASN A 26 9.70 -19.06 -8.78
N SER A 27 10.07 -20.19 -9.40
CA SER A 27 11.34 -20.89 -9.10
C SER A 27 12.58 -20.24 -9.72
N SER A 28 12.42 -19.32 -10.68
CA SER A 28 13.51 -18.51 -11.24
C SER A 28 13.84 -17.26 -10.40
N LEU A 29 13.09 -16.98 -9.33
CA LEU A 29 13.38 -15.85 -8.43
C LEU A 29 14.75 -16.03 -7.76
N GLY A 30 15.61 -15.02 -7.88
CA GLY A 30 17.02 -15.08 -7.49
C GLY A 30 18.00 -15.21 -8.67
N ASP A 31 17.55 -15.73 -9.82
CA ASP A 31 18.30 -15.68 -11.09
C ASP A 31 17.58 -14.75 -12.08
N GLY A 32 18.04 -13.51 -12.15
CA GLY A 32 17.48 -12.50 -13.05
C GLY A 32 17.54 -12.88 -14.54
N GLN A 33 18.53 -13.67 -14.97
CA GLN A 33 18.70 -14.08 -16.37
C GLN A 33 17.72 -15.20 -16.73
N ALA A 34 17.55 -16.18 -15.83
CA ALA A 34 16.53 -17.21 -15.97
C ALA A 34 15.12 -16.58 -15.93
N LEU A 35 14.86 -15.71 -14.96
CA LEU A 35 13.58 -15.01 -14.82
C LEU A 35 13.22 -14.20 -16.07
N PHE A 36 14.16 -13.39 -16.59
CA PHE A 36 13.95 -12.63 -17.83
C PHE A 36 13.59 -13.54 -19.00
N SER A 37 14.29 -14.67 -19.13
CA SER A 37 14.07 -15.64 -20.21
C SER A 37 12.70 -16.31 -20.11
N GLN A 38 12.29 -16.74 -18.91
CA GLN A 38 10.99 -17.39 -18.68
C GLN A 38 9.81 -16.42 -18.88
N VAL A 39 9.92 -15.18 -18.38
CA VAL A 39 8.86 -14.18 -18.51
C VAL A 39 8.78 -13.66 -19.96
N SER A 40 9.89 -13.60 -20.69
CA SER A 40 9.88 -13.33 -22.15
C SER A 40 9.18 -14.45 -22.93
N ASN A 41 9.43 -15.71 -22.59
CA ASN A 41 8.74 -16.86 -23.20
C ASN A 41 7.22 -16.81 -22.92
N LEU A 42 6.81 -16.51 -21.68
CA LEU A 42 5.40 -16.28 -21.33
C LEU A 42 4.75 -15.17 -22.17
N ALA A 43 5.45 -14.04 -22.40
CA ALA A 43 4.93 -12.96 -23.25
C ALA A 43 4.75 -13.40 -24.71
N GLN A 44 5.63 -14.26 -25.23
CA GLN A 44 5.51 -14.86 -26.58
C GLN A 44 4.34 -15.86 -26.67
N ILE A 45 4.15 -16.69 -25.65
CA ILE A 45 3.00 -17.61 -25.52
C ILE A 45 1.69 -16.81 -25.51
N ALA A 46 1.59 -15.78 -24.66
CA ALA A 46 0.42 -14.92 -24.59
C ALA A 46 0.16 -14.16 -25.92
N THR A 47 1.21 -13.72 -26.62
CA THR A 47 1.09 -13.10 -27.95
C THR A 47 0.53 -14.07 -28.99
N SER A 48 0.89 -15.35 -28.91
CA SER A 48 0.33 -16.40 -29.76
C SER A 48 -1.17 -16.60 -29.50
N LEU A 49 -1.59 -16.57 -28.24
CA LEU A 49 -3.01 -16.61 -27.86
C LEU A 49 -3.80 -15.37 -28.29
N VAL A 50 -3.20 -14.17 -28.29
CA VAL A 50 -3.82 -12.96 -28.89
C VAL A 50 -4.08 -13.15 -30.37
N GLN A 51 -3.12 -13.72 -31.10
CA GLN A 51 -3.27 -13.96 -32.53
C GLN A 51 -4.31 -15.04 -32.81
N GLU A 52 -4.43 -16.04 -31.94
CA GLU A 52 -5.47 -17.07 -32.04
C GLU A 52 -6.87 -16.51 -31.76
N LEU A 53 -7.03 -15.69 -30.72
CA LEU A 53 -8.28 -14.97 -30.41
C LEU A 53 -8.77 -14.07 -31.56
N ARG A 54 -7.88 -13.68 -32.47
CA ARG A 54 -8.21 -12.87 -33.67
C ARG A 54 -8.54 -13.69 -34.91
N ASN A 55 -8.16 -14.97 -34.96
CA ASN A 55 -8.25 -15.79 -36.17
C ASN A 55 -9.22 -16.98 -36.03
N SER A 56 -9.40 -17.51 -34.82
CA SER A 56 -10.20 -18.72 -34.55
C SER A 56 -11.69 -18.42 -34.39
N HIS A 57 -12.29 -17.71 -35.35
CA HIS A 57 -13.70 -17.31 -35.34
C HIS A 57 -14.65 -18.49 -35.11
N ASP A 58 -14.44 -19.63 -35.78
CA ASP A 58 -15.30 -20.81 -35.64
C ASP A 58 -15.29 -21.39 -34.21
N VAL A 59 -14.11 -21.45 -33.57
CA VAL A 59 -13.93 -21.92 -32.18
C VAL A 59 -14.63 -20.99 -31.19
N LEU A 60 -14.55 -19.68 -31.45
CA LEU A 60 -15.14 -18.64 -30.60
C LEU A 60 -16.67 -18.58 -30.78
N ALA A 61 -17.17 -18.69 -32.00
CA ALA A 61 -18.59 -18.81 -32.29
C ALA A 61 -19.19 -20.07 -31.64
N ALA A 62 -18.48 -21.21 -31.68
CA ALA A 62 -18.87 -22.44 -30.97
C ALA A 62 -18.83 -22.31 -29.44
N ALA A 63 -18.11 -21.31 -28.90
CA ALA A 63 -18.13 -20.94 -27.49
C ALA A 63 -19.19 -19.86 -27.15
N GLY A 64 -20.00 -19.42 -28.11
CA GLY A 64 -20.94 -18.31 -27.94
C GLY A 64 -20.30 -16.92 -27.86
N VAL A 65 -19.00 -16.81 -28.18
CA VAL A 65 -18.24 -15.55 -28.14
C VAL A 65 -18.42 -14.79 -29.45
N SER A 66 -18.91 -13.55 -29.35
CA SER A 66 -19.05 -12.65 -30.52
C SER A 66 -17.70 -12.11 -31.01
N ASP A 67 -17.58 -11.74 -32.29
CA ASP A 67 -16.35 -11.12 -32.85
C ASP A 67 -15.93 -9.84 -32.09
N SER A 68 -16.91 -9.07 -31.61
CA SER A 68 -16.68 -7.90 -30.74
C SER A 68 -16.06 -8.28 -29.39
N GLU A 69 -16.51 -9.38 -28.78
CA GLU A 69 -15.95 -9.89 -27.52
C GLU A 69 -14.58 -10.54 -27.74
N ALA A 70 -14.40 -11.29 -28.82
CA ALA A 70 -13.10 -11.84 -29.24
C ALA A 70 -12.05 -10.73 -29.39
N THR A 71 -12.42 -9.65 -30.09
CA THR A 71 -11.59 -8.45 -30.25
C THR A 71 -11.27 -7.78 -28.91
N LEU A 72 -12.25 -7.69 -27.99
CA LEU A 72 -12.05 -7.14 -26.65
C LEU A 72 -11.08 -8.00 -25.82
N ARG A 73 -11.28 -9.32 -25.79
CA ARG A 73 -10.40 -10.31 -25.13
C ARG A 73 -8.96 -10.19 -25.63
N ALA A 74 -8.77 -10.14 -26.95
CA ALA A 74 -7.46 -9.98 -27.59
C ALA A 74 -6.78 -8.63 -27.23
N ASN A 75 -7.54 -7.54 -27.16
CA ASN A 75 -7.02 -6.22 -26.83
C ASN A 75 -6.63 -6.09 -25.34
N LEU A 76 -7.40 -6.69 -24.44
CA LEU A 76 -7.07 -6.75 -23.01
C LEU A 76 -5.81 -7.56 -22.75
N LEU A 77 -5.68 -8.72 -23.41
CA LEU A 77 -4.50 -9.57 -23.29
C LEU A 77 -3.25 -8.88 -23.88
N SER A 78 -3.40 -8.16 -25.01
CA SER A 78 -2.35 -7.28 -25.55
C SER A 78 -1.90 -6.19 -24.57
N GLY A 79 -2.84 -5.66 -23.76
CA GLY A 79 -2.54 -4.73 -22.67
C GLY A 79 -1.69 -5.37 -21.58
N ALA A 80 -2.11 -6.51 -21.04
CA ALA A 80 -1.38 -7.25 -20.01
C ALA A 80 0.03 -7.68 -20.47
N ILE A 81 0.20 -8.06 -21.75
CA ILE A 81 1.51 -8.33 -22.35
C ILE A 81 2.38 -7.07 -22.34
N SER A 82 1.82 -5.90 -22.67
CA SER A 82 2.56 -4.64 -22.68
C SER A 82 3.07 -4.26 -21.29
N ASP A 83 2.28 -4.48 -20.25
CA ASP A 83 2.67 -4.22 -18.86
C ASP A 83 3.83 -5.13 -18.41
N VAL A 84 3.81 -6.42 -18.79
CA VAL A 84 4.92 -7.35 -18.54
C VAL A 84 6.18 -6.96 -19.31
N LEU A 85 6.06 -6.58 -20.59
CA LEU A 85 7.20 -6.11 -21.38
C LEU A 85 7.84 -4.84 -20.81
N GLU A 86 7.07 -3.97 -20.16
CA GLU A 86 7.63 -2.81 -19.45
C GLU A 86 8.38 -3.22 -18.17
N SER A 87 7.84 -4.18 -17.40
CA SER A 87 8.54 -4.74 -16.23
C SER A 87 9.86 -5.44 -16.61
N LEU A 88 9.89 -6.13 -17.77
CA LEU A 88 11.11 -6.74 -18.31
C LEU A 88 12.18 -5.70 -18.67
N LYS A 89 11.80 -4.56 -19.27
CA LYS A 89 12.75 -3.45 -19.51
C LYS A 89 13.26 -2.85 -18.21
N ALA A 90 12.42 -2.73 -17.19
CA ALA A 90 12.82 -2.25 -15.87
C ALA A 90 13.80 -3.23 -15.20
N LEU A 91 13.61 -4.54 -15.36
CA LEU A 91 14.54 -5.57 -14.87
C LEU A 91 15.90 -5.55 -15.60
N ASP A 92 15.89 -5.42 -16.93
CA ASP A 92 17.10 -5.36 -17.77
C ASP A 92 17.92 -4.09 -17.48
N SER A 93 17.27 -2.93 -17.42
CA SER A 93 17.93 -1.64 -17.16
C SER A 93 18.23 -1.37 -15.67
N GLY A 94 17.44 -1.93 -14.75
CA GLY A 94 17.50 -1.69 -13.29
C GLY A 94 18.46 -2.60 -12.52
N ASN A 95 19.38 -3.28 -13.23
CA ASN A 95 20.20 -4.41 -12.77
C ASN A 95 19.37 -5.68 -12.51
N MET A 96 19.58 -6.71 -13.33
CA MET A 96 18.86 -7.98 -13.26
C MET A 96 18.98 -8.71 -11.91
N GLN A 97 19.98 -8.38 -11.09
CA GLN A 97 20.17 -8.92 -9.73
C GLN A 97 19.38 -8.15 -8.65
N SER A 98 18.63 -7.11 -9.03
CA SER A 98 17.85 -6.28 -8.13
C SER A 98 16.55 -6.99 -7.72
N LEU A 99 16.53 -7.54 -6.49
CA LEU A 99 15.38 -8.29 -5.95
C LEU A 99 14.03 -7.55 -6.08
N PRO A 100 13.91 -6.22 -5.86
CA PRO A 100 12.65 -5.51 -6.09
C PRO A 100 12.15 -5.59 -7.54
N HIS A 101 13.05 -5.41 -8.53
CA HIS A 101 12.69 -5.50 -9.95
C HIS A 101 12.34 -6.93 -10.36
N GLN A 102 13.03 -7.94 -9.80
CA GLN A 102 12.65 -9.35 -9.99
C GLN A 102 11.26 -9.63 -9.42
N GLN A 103 10.96 -9.17 -8.19
CA GLN A 103 9.66 -9.34 -7.56
C GLN A 103 8.53 -8.64 -8.33
N GLU A 104 8.77 -7.43 -8.83
CA GLU A 104 7.80 -6.72 -9.69
C GLU A 104 7.57 -7.47 -11.01
N THR A 105 8.62 -7.98 -11.65
CA THR A 105 8.52 -8.79 -12.88
C THR A 105 7.75 -10.09 -12.65
N VAL A 106 8.02 -10.80 -11.55
CA VAL A 106 7.26 -11.99 -11.12
C VAL A 106 5.79 -11.64 -10.85
N ALA A 107 5.50 -10.50 -10.21
CA ALA A 107 4.13 -10.06 -9.96
C ALA A 107 3.39 -9.70 -11.26
N ALA A 108 4.06 -9.03 -12.21
CA ALA A 108 3.51 -8.72 -13.52
C ALA A 108 3.25 -10.00 -14.33
N ALA A 109 4.18 -10.95 -14.33
CA ALA A 109 4.05 -12.21 -15.04
C ALA A 109 2.91 -13.10 -14.49
N ASN A 110 2.78 -13.19 -13.16
CA ASN A 110 1.65 -13.91 -12.54
C ASN A 110 0.29 -13.25 -12.87
N ARG A 111 0.21 -11.92 -12.99
CA ARG A 111 -0.99 -11.23 -13.50
C ARG A 111 -1.26 -11.57 -14.97
N LEU A 112 -0.24 -11.66 -15.81
CA LEU A 112 -0.39 -12.06 -17.21
C LEU A 112 -0.89 -13.50 -17.34
N ILE A 113 -0.42 -14.45 -16.50
CA ILE A 113 -0.94 -15.83 -16.47
C ILE A 113 -2.43 -15.85 -16.10
N ASP A 114 -2.82 -15.13 -15.04
CA ASP A 114 -4.22 -15.01 -14.62
C ASP A 114 -5.11 -14.42 -15.74
N GLN A 115 -4.67 -13.32 -16.36
CA GLN A 115 -5.41 -12.70 -17.46
C GLN A 115 -5.42 -13.59 -18.72
N ALA A 116 -4.33 -14.25 -19.09
CA ALA A 116 -4.30 -15.16 -20.23
C ALA A 116 -5.30 -16.31 -20.05
N ASN A 117 -5.32 -16.96 -18.87
CA ASN A 117 -6.26 -18.04 -18.57
C ASN A 117 -7.73 -17.60 -18.61
N LYS A 118 -8.05 -16.38 -18.16
CA LYS A 118 -9.41 -15.82 -18.21
C LYS A 118 -9.83 -15.36 -19.60
N LEU A 119 -8.99 -14.57 -20.26
CA LEU A 119 -9.29 -13.91 -21.53
C LEU A 119 -9.29 -14.92 -22.69
N ALA A 120 -8.30 -15.82 -22.73
CA ALA A 120 -8.19 -16.88 -23.74
C ALA A 120 -8.90 -18.18 -23.35
N SER A 121 -9.69 -18.19 -22.27
CA SER A 121 -10.42 -19.37 -21.77
C SER A 121 -11.16 -20.16 -22.87
N PRO A 122 -11.92 -19.55 -23.82
CA PRO A 122 -12.62 -20.29 -24.88
C PRO A 122 -11.68 -21.09 -25.80
N VAL A 123 -10.49 -20.57 -26.08
CA VAL A 123 -9.47 -21.23 -26.92
C VAL A 123 -8.75 -22.32 -26.13
N ILE A 124 -8.38 -22.01 -24.88
CA ILE A 124 -7.71 -22.94 -23.97
C ILE A 124 -8.61 -24.15 -23.68
N ARG A 125 -9.88 -23.92 -23.35
CA ARG A 125 -10.87 -24.99 -23.07
C ARG A 125 -11.12 -25.86 -24.29
N PHE A 126 -11.27 -25.27 -25.48
CA PHE A 126 -11.40 -26.01 -26.74
C PHE A 126 -10.20 -26.95 -26.97
N ARG A 127 -8.97 -26.43 -26.82
CA ARG A 127 -7.72 -27.21 -27.01
C ARG A 127 -7.59 -28.33 -25.98
N LEU A 128 -7.84 -28.04 -24.70
CA LEU A 128 -7.81 -29.04 -23.62
C LEU A 128 -8.88 -30.13 -23.81
N THR A 129 -10.09 -29.75 -24.19
CA THR A 129 -11.20 -30.70 -24.43
C THR A 129 -10.90 -31.60 -25.62
N THR A 130 -10.35 -31.04 -26.71
CA THR A 130 -9.96 -31.81 -27.91
C THR A 130 -8.79 -32.77 -27.62
N GLY A 131 -7.78 -32.33 -26.87
CA GLY A 131 -6.66 -33.18 -26.46
C GLY A 131 -7.10 -34.32 -25.52
N LEU A 132 -7.98 -34.03 -24.56
CA LEU A 132 -8.56 -35.02 -23.67
C LEU A 132 -9.46 -36.01 -24.42
N GLU A 133 -10.31 -35.53 -25.35
CA GLU A 133 -11.18 -36.36 -26.19
C GLU A 133 -10.37 -37.39 -26.99
N PHE A 134 -9.30 -36.92 -27.62
CA PHE A 134 -8.38 -37.77 -28.36
C PHE A 134 -7.68 -38.81 -27.46
N ALA A 135 -7.11 -38.38 -26.33
CA ALA A 135 -6.42 -39.29 -25.40
C ALA A 135 -7.37 -40.35 -24.82
N THR A 136 -8.60 -39.96 -24.49
CA THR A 136 -9.64 -40.86 -23.97
C THR A 136 -10.08 -41.87 -25.02
N ARG A 137 -10.29 -41.43 -26.27
CA ARG A 137 -10.66 -42.32 -27.38
C ARG A 137 -9.53 -43.27 -27.77
N LEU A 138 -8.28 -42.80 -27.78
CA LEU A 138 -7.11 -43.65 -28.01
C LEU A 138 -6.97 -44.72 -26.91
N THR A 139 -7.18 -44.33 -25.66
CA THR A 139 -7.19 -45.26 -24.52
C THR A 139 -8.34 -46.26 -24.64
N ALA A 140 -9.56 -45.84 -24.97
CA ALA A 140 -10.71 -46.71 -25.18
C ALA A 140 -10.52 -47.69 -26.36
N SER A 141 -9.80 -47.28 -27.41
CA SER A 141 -9.42 -48.15 -28.53
C SER A 141 -8.42 -49.24 -28.11
N ASN A 142 -7.39 -48.87 -27.33
CA ASN A 142 -6.43 -49.85 -26.78
C ASN A 142 -7.11 -50.78 -25.75
N ALA A 143 -7.98 -50.24 -24.90
CA ALA A 143 -8.83 -51.01 -23.99
C ALA A 143 -9.69 -52.05 -24.72
N SER A 144 -10.26 -51.70 -25.88
CA SER A 144 -11.03 -52.62 -26.72
C SER A 144 -10.15 -53.76 -27.25
N GLN A 145 -8.91 -53.48 -27.64
CA GLN A 145 -7.95 -54.50 -28.06
C GLN A 145 -7.52 -55.40 -26.89
N LEU A 146 -7.26 -54.82 -25.71
CA LEU A 146 -6.93 -55.55 -24.49
C LEU A 146 -8.09 -56.46 -24.05
N ALA A 147 -9.33 -55.97 -24.11
CA ALA A 147 -10.53 -56.75 -23.85
C ALA A 147 -10.65 -57.96 -24.79
N ALA A 148 -10.51 -57.75 -26.11
CA ALA A 148 -10.55 -58.83 -27.10
C ALA A 148 -9.43 -59.87 -26.92
N MET A 149 -8.20 -59.44 -26.60
CA MET A 149 -7.08 -60.35 -26.31
C MET A 149 -7.28 -61.08 -24.98
N SER A 150 -7.89 -60.45 -23.99
CA SER A 150 -8.24 -61.08 -22.71
C SER A 150 -9.33 -62.13 -22.90
N GLU A 151 -10.37 -61.85 -23.68
CA GLU A 151 -11.41 -62.83 -24.01
C GLU A 151 -10.82 -64.06 -24.70
N GLU A 152 -9.98 -63.88 -25.72
CA GLU A 152 -9.35 -65.02 -26.39
C GLU A 152 -8.41 -65.79 -25.45
N ALA A 153 -7.61 -65.09 -24.62
CA ALA A 153 -6.77 -65.73 -23.61
C ALA A 153 -7.57 -66.53 -22.55
N THR A 154 -8.75 -66.04 -22.15
CA THR A 154 -9.64 -66.79 -21.23
C THR A 154 -10.15 -68.09 -21.84
N ARG A 155 -10.53 -68.08 -23.13
CA ARG A 155 -11.00 -69.28 -23.86
C ARG A 155 -9.96 -70.40 -23.92
N HIS A 156 -8.67 -70.06 -24.01
CA HIS A 156 -7.58 -71.05 -24.06
C HIS A 156 -7.06 -71.51 -22.70
N THR A 157 -7.56 -70.95 -21.59
CA THR A 157 -6.99 -71.19 -20.25
C THR A 157 -8.01 -71.83 -19.30
N ARG A 158 -7.61 -72.89 -18.58
CA ARG A 158 -8.53 -73.74 -17.78
C ARG A 158 -8.70 -73.33 -16.30
N THR A 159 -8.13 -72.21 -15.89
CA THR A 159 -8.17 -71.70 -14.50
C THR A 159 -9.46 -70.92 -14.20
N SER A 160 -9.80 -70.74 -12.93
CA SER A 160 -10.93 -69.91 -12.51
C SER A 160 -10.66 -68.41 -12.77
N GLN A 161 -11.36 -67.83 -13.74
CA GLN A 161 -11.15 -66.45 -14.22
C GLN A 161 -12.30 -65.48 -13.88
N TYR A 162 -13.14 -65.82 -12.90
CA TYR A 162 -14.40 -65.11 -12.61
C TYR A 162 -14.23 -63.59 -12.45
N LYS A 163 -13.21 -63.14 -11.70
CA LYS A 163 -12.91 -61.70 -11.51
C LYS A 163 -12.56 -61.00 -12.84
N LEU A 164 -11.67 -61.61 -13.63
CA LEU A 164 -11.26 -61.07 -14.93
C LEU A 164 -12.43 -61.01 -15.92
N LEU A 165 -13.30 -62.02 -15.94
CA LEU A 165 -14.48 -62.05 -16.80
C LEU A 165 -15.52 -60.99 -16.38
N GLN A 166 -15.70 -60.76 -15.08
CA GLN A 166 -16.57 -59.70 -14.57
C GLN A 166 -16.04 -58.30 -14.93
N GLU A 167 -14.73 -58.06 -14.78
CA GLU A 167 -14.09 -56.80 -15.16
C GLU A 167 -14.11 -56.58 -16.68
N LEU A 168 -13.93 -57.65 -17.47
CA LEU A 168 -14.05 -57.64 -18.94
C LEU A 168 -15.46 -57.26 -19.40
N ASP A 169 -16.49 -57.82 -18.78
CA ASP A 169 -17.90 -57.52 -19.08
C ASP A 169 -18.22 -56.05 -18.78
N GLN A 170 -17.85 -55.57 -17.59
CA GLN A 170 -18.00 -54.16 -17.20
C GLN A 170 -17.26 -53.21 -18.16
N LEU A 171 -16.00 -53.52 -18.48
CA LEU A 171 -15.17 -52.69 -19.36
C LEU A 171 -15.76 -52.61 -20.78
N SER A 172 -16.21 -53.74 -21.33
CA SER A 172 -16.66 -53.84 -22.73
C SER A 172 -18.12 -53.42 -22.94
N ALA A 173 -19.02 -53.69 -21.99
CA ALA A 173 -20.45 -53.39 -22.11
C ALA A 173 -20.83 -52.00 -21.61
N GLU A 174 -20.11 -51.45 -20.63
CA GLU A 174 -20.46 -50.18 -19.97
C GLU A 174 -19.40 -49.08 -20.23
N VAL A 175 -18.15 -49.30 -19.78
CA VAL A 175 -17.16 -48.23 -19.68
C VAL A 175 -16.62 -47.77 -21.04
N ILE A 176 -16.26 -48.69 -21.95
CA ILE A 176 -15.78 -48.33 -23.29
C ILE A 176 -16.89 -47.66 -24.14
N PRO A 177 -18.14 -48.16 -24.19
CA PRO A 177 -19.23 -47.49 -24.89
C PRO A 177 -19.53 -46.10 -24.32
N GLN A 178 -19.58 -45.95 -22.99
CA GLN A 178 -19.77 -44.66 -22.33
C GLN A 178 -18.67 -43.66 -22.69
N ALA A 179 -17.40 -44.07 -22.61
CA ALA A 179 -16.27 -43.22 -22.97
C ALA A 179 -16.38 -42.71 -24.41
N ASN A 180 -16.62 -43.61 -25.38
CA ASN A 180 -16.79 -43.22 -26.79
C ASN A 180 -17.95 -42.24 -27.00
N LEU A 181 -19.11 -42.48 -26.37
CA LEU A 181 -20.26 -41.57 -26.44
C LEU A 181 -19.95 -40.17 -25.88
N THR A 182 -19.26 -40.10 -24.74
CA THR A 182 -18.83 -38.81 -24.17
C THR A 182 -17.79 -38.11 -25.02
N CYS A 183 -16.88 -38.85 -25.67
CA CYS A 183 -15.94 -38.30 -26.65
C CYS A 183 -16.65 -37.73 -27.89
N ASP A 184 -17.71 -38.38 -28.38
CA ASP A 184 -18.51 -37.87 -29.50
C ASP A 184 -19.27 -36.58 -29.11
N ASN A 185 -19.86 -36.54 -27.90
CA ASN A 185 -20.51 -35.34 -27.38
C ASN A 185 -19.53 -34.17 -27.18
N ALA A 186 -18.37 -34.43 -26.55
CA ALA A 186 -17.34 -33.40 -26.33
C ALA A 186 -16.69 -32.91 -27.64
N ARG A 187 -16.65 -33.74 -28.69
CA ARG A 187 -16.22 -33.30 -30.03
C ARG A 187 -17.27 -32.41 -30.70
N ALA A 188 -18.56 -32.68 -30.50
CA ALA A 188 -19.65 -31.85 -31.04
C ALA A 188 -19.78 -30.51 -30.28
N HIS A 189 -19.56 -30.51 -28.97
CA HIS A 189 -19.74 -29.36 -28.08
C HIS A 189 -18.50 -29.10 -27.21
N PRO A 190 -17.32 -28.79 -27.80
CA PRO A 190 -16.03 -28.74 -27.11
C PRO A 190 -15.86 -27.58 -26.12
N ASN A 191 -16.80 -26.64 -26.07
CA ASN A 191 -16.85 -25.52 -25.11
C ASN A 191 -18.06 -25.59 -24.16
N ASP A 192 -18.90 -26.62 -24.27
CA ASP A 192 -20.02 -26.84 -23.35
C ASP A 192 -19.54 -27.43 -22.01
N LEU A 193 -20.10 -26.93 -20.92
CA LEU A 193 -19.71 -27.33 -19.56
C LEU A 193 -20.11 -28.77 -19.24
N ASP A 194 -21.30 -29.20 -19.65
CA ASP A 194 -21.80 -30.53 -19.33
C ASP A 194 -21.07 -31.59 -20.17
N ALA A 195 -20.78 -31.31 -21.44
CA ALA A 195 -19.94 -32.14 -22.29
C ALA A 195 -18.49 -32.26 -21.75
N GLN A 196 -17.89 -31.17 -21.28
CA GLN A 196 -16.55 -31.15 -20.69
C GLN A 196 -16.46 -31.94 -19.37
N ASN A 197 -17.44 -31.75 -18.48
CA ASN A 197 -17.52 -32.50 -17.22
C ASN A 197 -17.79 -34.00 -17.47
N GLY A 198 -18.72 -34.32 -18.38
CA GLY A 198 -19.01 -35.69 -18.78
C GLY A 198 -17.80 -36.41 -19.37
N LEU A 199 -16.99 -35.72 -20.20
CA LEU A 199 -15.73 -36.26 -20.71
C LEU A 199 -14.71 -36.50 -19.58
N LEU A 200 -14.53 -35.55 -18.66
CA LEU A 200 -13.62 -35.73 -17.52
C LEU A 200 -14.01 -36.93 -16.65
N ASP A 201 -15.29 -37.11 -16.35
CA ASP A 201 -15.75 -38.18 -15.48
C ASP A 201 -15.73 -39.54 -16.17
N ALA A 202 -16.05 -39.61 -17.47
CA ALA A 202 -15.85 -40.81 -18.27
C ALA A 202 -14.35 -41.18 -18.41
N SER A 203 -13.48 -40.18 -18.54
CA SER A 203 -12.02 -40.38 -18.56
C SER A 203 -11.51 -40.98 -17.24
N LYS A 204 -11.99 -40.48 -16.09
CA LYS A 204 -11.67 -41.04 -14.76
C LYS A 204 -12.17 -42.47 -14.61
N ASN A 205 -13.44 -42.73 -14.94
CA ASN A 205 -14.03 -44.07 -14.90
C ASN A 205 -13.23 -45.07 -15.76
N LEU A 206 -12.87 -44.68 -16.98
CA LEU A 206 -12.00 -45.47 -17.86
C LEU A 206 -10.62 -45.73 -17.25
N MET A 207 -9.98 -44.73 -16.64
CA MET A 207 -8.68 -44.89 -15.98
C MET A 207 -8.73 -45.81 -14.76
N ASP A 208 -9.76 -45.71 -13.94
CA ASP A 208 -9.92 -46.52 -12.72
C ASP A 208 -10.26 -47.97 -13.06
N CYS A 209 -11.22 -48.20 -13.97
CA CYS A 209 -11.58 -49.52 -14.46
C CYS A 209 -10.39 -50.24 -15.13
N LEU A 210 -9.64 -49.54 -16.00
CA LEU A 210 -8.48 -50.14 -16.67
C LEU A 210 -7.30 -50.41 -15.73
N LYS A 211 -7.11 -49.61 -14.69
CA LYS A 211 -6.06 -49.84 -13.69
C LYS A 211 -6.27 -51.19 -12.99
N ASP A 212 -7.49 -51.47 -12.56
CA ASP A 212 -7.81 -52.73 -11.89
C ASP A 212 -7.81 -53.91 -12.87
N PHE A 213 -8.31 -53.70 -14.09
CA PHE A 213 -8.32 -54.72 -15.15
C PHE A 213 -6.91 -55.11 -15.62
N ILE A 214 -6.00 -54.15 -15.83
CA ILE A 214 -4.59 -54.45 -16.19
C ILE A 214 -3.91 -55.26 -15.08
N ALA A 215 -4.12 -54.91 -13.81
CA ALA A 215 -3.57 -55.69 -12.69
C ALA A 215 -4.11 -57.14 -12.67
N SER A 216 -5.39 -57.34 -13.00
CA SER A 216 -5.95 -58.69 -13.20
C SER A 216 -5.32 -59.40 -14.41
N VAL A 217 -5.16 -58.71 -15.56
CA VAL A 217 -4.52 -59.26 -16.77
C VAL A 217 -3.07 -59.67 -16.51
N ASP A 218 -2.27 -58.86 -15.81
CA ASP A 218 -0.87 -59.18 -15.49
C ASP A 218 -0.76 -60.39 -14.56
N SER A 219 -1.71 -60.56 -13.64
CA SER A 219 -1.79 -61.78 -12.80
C SER A 219 -2.22 -63.03 -13.59
N PHE A 220 -3.00 -62.83 -14.66
CA PHE A 220 -3.56 -63.89 -15.49
C PHE A 220 -2.63 -64.33 -16.63
N ALA A 221 -1.90 -63.40 -17.26
CA ALA A 221 -1.06 -63.66 -18.42
C ALA A 221 -0.05 -64.81 -18.23
N PRO A 222 0.62 -64.99 -17.07
CA PRO A 222 1.49 -66.15 -16.81
C PRO A 222 0.79 -67.51 -16.84
N THR A 223 -0.55 -67.55 -16.73
CA THR A 223 -1.34 -68.79 -16.73
C THR A 223 -1.81 -69.22 -18.13
N VAL A 224 -1.69 -68.34 -19.12
CA VAL A 224 -2.04 -68.60 -20.53
C VAL A 224 -1.05 -69.58 -21.14
N THR A 225 -1.53 -70.72 -21.64
CA THR A 225 -0.66 -71.80 -22.14
C THR A 225 -0.16 -71.58 -23.57
N ASP A 226 -0.84 -70.75 -24.36
CA ASP A 226 -0.39 -70.38 -25.70
C ASP A 226 0.55 -69.16 -25.62
N ALA A 227 1.81 -69.36 -26.03
CA ALA A 227 2.83 -68.32 -25.96
C ALA A 227 2.57 -67.14 -26.91
N GLY A 228 1.88 -67.35 -28.03
CA GLY A 228 1.52 -66.27 -28.96
C GLY A 228 0.45 -65.36 -28.38
N ILE A 229 -0.60 -65.94 -27.82
CA ILE A 229 -1.69 -65.23 -27.14
C ILE A 229 -1.17 -64.54 -25.87
N GLN A 230 -0.32 -65.21 -25.08
CA GLN A 230 0.33 -64.62 -23.91
C GLN A 230 1.14 -63.37 -24.26
N VAL A 231 1.95 -63.42 -25.33
CA VAL A 231 2.73 -62.27 -25.80
C VAL A 231 1.82 -61.17 -26.35
N ALA A 232 0.77 -61.50 -27.11
CA ALA A 232 -0.20 -60.54 -27.62
C ALA A 232 -0.95 -59.81 -26.47
N LEU A 233 -1.41 -60.56 -25.46
CA LEU A 233 -2.06 -60.03 -24.27
C LEU A 233 -1.13 -59.10 -23.48
N THR A 234 0.11 -59.52 -23.23
CA THR A 234 1.12 -58.72 -22.50
C THR A 234 1.46 -57.42 -23.25
N ASN A 235 1.55 -57.47 -24.59
CA ASN A 235 1.80 -56.29 -25.41
C ASN A 235 0.59 -55.35 -25.44
N ALA A 236 -0.64 -55.89 -25.51
CA ALA A 236 -1.86 -55.08 -25.42
C ALA A 236 -2.00 -54.40 -24.04
N ALA A 237 -1.63 -55.09 -22.96
CA ALA A 237 -1.62 -54.53 -21.61
C ALA A 237 -0.64 -53.35 -21.51
N ARG A 238 0.61 -53.53 -21.96
CA ARG A 238 1.63 -52.46 -21.99
C ARG A 238 1.24 -51.26 -22.85
N ASN A 239 0.67 -51.50 -24.03
CA ASN A 239 0.19 -50.41 -24.90
C ASN A 239 -0.96 -49.63 -24.25
N THR A 240 -1.85 -50.33 -23.55
CA THR A 240 -2.95 -49.69 -22.79
C THR A 240 -2.42 -48.94 -21.57
N GLU A 241 -1.42 -49.47 -20.88
CA GLU A 241 -0.75 -48.79 -19.76
C GLU A 241 -0.04 -47.50 -20.20
N ALA A 242 0.64 -47.50 -21.36
CA ALA A 242 1.22 -46.29 -21.94
C ALA A 242 0.14 -45.22 -22.22
N CYS A 243 -0.98 -45.61 -22.86
CA CYS A 243 -2.11 -44.71 -23.10
C CYS A 243 -2.73 -44.18 -21.80
N LEU A 244 -2.77 -44.99 -20.73
CA LEU A 244 -3.23 -44.56 -19.41
C LEU A 244 -2.32 -43.50 -18.77
N VAL A 245 -1.00 -43.57 -18.98
CA VAL A 245 -0.07 -42.53 -18.48
C VAL A 245 -0.37 -41.20 -19.18
N ASP A 246 -0.53 -41.21 -20.51
CA ASP A 246 -0.88 -40.02 -21.29
C ASP A 246 -2.26 -39.47 -20.89
N LEU A 247 -3.27 -40.35 -20.72
CA LEU A 247 -4.61 -39.95 -20.30
C LEU A 247 -4.62 -39.34 -18.88
N ARG A 248 -3.85 -39.90 -17.95
CA ARG A 248 -3.67 -39.32 -16.59
C ARG A 248 -3.06 -37.93 -16.67
N GLN A 249 -2.04 -37.73 -17.49
CA GLN A 249 -1.41 -36.44 -17.69
C GLN A 249 -2.37 -35.43 -18.33
N CYS A 250 -3.17 -35.84 -19.33
CA CYS A 250 -4.23 -35.00 -19.91
C CYS A 250 -5.31 -34.63 -18.88
N CYS A 251 -5.77 -35.58 -18.07
CA CYS A 251 -6.75 -35.30 -17.01
C CYS A 251 -6.20 -34.35 -15.94
N ALA A 252 -4.93 -34.50 -15.55
CA ALA A 252 -4.28 -33.63 -14.57
C ALA A 252 -4.16 -32.18 -15.07
N SER A 253 -3.78 -31.97 -16.33
CA SER A 253 -3.69 -30.64 -16.93
C SER A 253 -5.06 -30.02 -17.24
N ALA A 254 -6.02 -30.81 -17.73
CA ALA A 254 -7.33 -30.31 -18.15
C ALA A 254 -8.30 -30.09 -16.97
N GLY A 255 -8.26 -30.96 -15.95
CA GLY A 255 -9.20 -30.97 -14.83
C GLY A 255 -9.40 -29.60 -14.15
N PRO A 256 -8.34 -28.95 -13.64
CA PRO A 256 -8.45 -27.67 -12.94
C PRO A 256 -9.06 -26.56 -13.79
N VAL A 257 -8.81 -26.57 -15.10
CA VAL A 257 -9.34 -25.56 -16.04
C VAL A 257 -10.80 -25.86 -16.38
N LEU A 258 -11.10 -27.08 -16.83
CA LEU A 258 -12.43 -27.45 -17.33
C LEU A 258 -13.48 -27.50 -16.21
N GLN A 259 -13.11 -27.88 -14.98
CA GLN A 259 -14.04 -27.86 -13.84
C GLN A 259 -14.36 -26.45 -13.32
N SER A 260 -13.54 -25.44 -13.66
CA SER A 260 -13.84 -24.04 -13.33
C SER A 260 -14.88 -23.46 -14.31
N PRO A 261 -15.83 -22.62 -13.85
CA PRO A 261 -16.76 -21.95 -14.76
C PRO A 261 -16.02 -20.93 -15.64
N PRO A 262 -16.38 -20.79 -16.93
CA PRO A 262 -15.75 -19.82 -17.84
C PRO A 262 -16.05 -18.38 -17.41
N SER A 263 -15.07 -17.48 -17.57
CA SER A 263 -15.24 -16.06 -17.26
C SER A 263 -16.25 -15.39 -18.20
N THR A 264 -17.26 -14.74 -17.62
CA THR A 264 -18.37 -14.13 -18.34
C THR A 264 -18.02 -12.71 -18.83
N LEU A 265 -18.81 -12.18 -19.77
CA LEU A 265 -18.64 -10.81 -20.27
C LEU A 265 -18.64 -9.75 -19.15
N GLY A 266 -19.40 -9.96 -18.07
CA GLY A 266 -19.40 -9.06 -16.90
C GLY A 266 -18.08 -9.08 -16.13
N ASP A 267 -17.42 -10.23 -16.03
CA ASP A 267 -16.08 -10.36 -15.42
C ASP A 267 -15.01 -9.69 -16.30
N LEU A 268 -15.19 -9.76 -17.62
CA LEU A 268 -14.37 -9.04 -18.60
C LEU A 268 -14.55 -7.53 -18.49
N GLU A 269 -15.77 -7.02 -18.41
CA GLU A 269 -16.04 -5.59 -18.21
C GLU A 269 -15.54 -5.10 -16.84
N ALA A 270 -15.62 -5.92 -15.79
CA ALA A 270 -14.97 -5.64 -14.51
C ALA A 270 -13.44 -5.57 -14.66
N SER A 271 -12.82 -6.47 -15.44
CA SER A 271 -11.39 -6.42 -15.77
C SER A 271 -11.03 -5.20 -16.63
N VAL A 272 -11.86 -4.81 -17.61
CA VAL A 272 -11.71 -3.56 -18.39
C VAL A 272 -11.74 -2.35 -17.46
N ASN A 273 -12.68 -2.31 -16.52
CA ASN A 273 -12.81 -1.22 -15.56
C ASN A 273 -11.63 -1.19 -14.58
N ALA A 274 -11.16 -2.35 -14.12
CA ALA A 274 -9.96 -2.46 -13.28
C ALA A 274 -8.67 -2.09 -14.04
N ALA A 275 -8.50 -2.55 -15.28
CA ALA A 275 -7.37 -2.21 -16.15
C ALA A 275 -7.39 -0.73 -16.55
N ASN A 276 -8.57 -0.14 -16.78
CA ASN A 276 -8.72 1.30 -16.98
C ASN A 276 -8.46 2.09 -15.69
N LEU A 277 -8.81 1.57 -14.51
CA LEU A 277 -8.45 2.16 -13.21
C LEU A 277 -6.93 2.08 -12.97
N VAL A 278 -6.27 0.98 -13.34
CA VAL A 278 -4.81 0.80 -13.24
C VAL A 278 -4.09 1.68 -14.25
N ARG A 279 -4.48 1.67 -15.53
CA ARG A 279 -3.87 2.49 -16.60
C ARG A 279 -4.12 3.99 -16.42
N ARG A 280 -5.28 4.38 -15.89
CA ARG A 280 -5.55 5.76 -15.43
C ARG A 280 -4.79 6.06 -14.13
N GLY A 281 -4.54 5.07 -13.27
CA GLY A 281 -3.63 5.17 -12.12
C GLY A 281 -2.17 5.44 -12.52
N SER A 282 -1.69 4.79 -13.59
CA SER A 282 -0.36 5.03 -14.19
C SER A 282 -0.21 6.41 -14.86
N GLN A 283 -1.30 7.16 -15.03
CA GLN A 283 -1.28 8.49 -15.66
C GLN A 283 -1.98 9.60 -14.85
N SER A 284 -2.45 9.33 -13.63
CA SER A 284 -3.18 10.33 -12.82
C SER A 284 -2.74 10.31 -11.36
N THR A 285 -1.91 11.29 -11.00
CA THR A 285 -1.97 12.23 -9.84
C THR A 285 -2.42 11.79 -8.42
N ALA A 286 -3.02 10.63 -8.19
CA ALA A 286 -3.55 10.20 -6.90
C ALA A 286 -2.51 9.50 -6.00
N VAL A 287 -1.44 8.93 -6.58
CA VAL A 287 -0.42 8.18 -5.84
C VAL A 287 0.34 9.09 -4.86
N SER A 288 0.73 10.29 -5.30
CA SER A 288 1.53 11.23 -4.49
C SER A 288 0.81 11.77 -3.25
N LYS A 289 -0.53 11.86 -3.25
CA LYS A 289 -1.31 12.32 -2.08
C LYS A 289 -1.28 11.30 -0.94
N ARG A 290 -1.57 10.02 -1.24
CA ARG A 290 -1.66 8.96 -0.23
C ARG A 290 -0.30 8.49 0.29
N GLN A 291 0.76 8.65 -0.49
CA GLN A 291 2.09 8.13 -0.14
C GLN A 291 2.79 8.94 0.98
N ALA A 292 2.53 10.24 1.07
CA ALA A 292 3.10 11.09 2.12
C ALA A 292 2.40 10.93 3.50
N TRP A 293 1.13 10.53 3.54
CA TRP A 293 0.35 10.51 4.78
C TRP A 293 0.89 9.56 5.87
N PRO A 294 1.32 8.31 5.57
CA PRO A 294 1.92 7.44 6.59
C PRO A 294 3.10 8.09 7.31
N SER A 295 3.98 8.77 6.56
CA SER A 295 5.15 9.48 7.11
C SER A 295 4.77 10.71 7.92
N ILE A 296 3.77 11.49 7.47
CA ILE A 296 3.20 12.62 8.24
C ILE A 296 2.56 12.13 9.55
N SER A 297 1.70 11.12 9.46
CA SER A 297 0.98 10.53 10.60
C SER A 297 1.93 9.93 11.62
N THR A 298 3.01 9.27 11.18
CA THR A 298 4.04 8.72 12.08
C THR A 298 4.77 9.83 12.84
N ARG A 299 5.19 10.91 12.16
CA ARG A 299 5.86 12.05 12.82
C ARG A 299 4.95 12.78 13.82
N LEU A 300 3.68 13.01 13.47
CA LEU A 300 2.69 13.59 14.39
C LEU A 300 2.42 12.69 15.60
N SER A 301 2.33 11.37 15.40
CA SER A 301 2.15 10.40 16.49
C SER A 301 3.37 10.35 17.41
N ASN A 302 4.58 10.40 16.86
CA ASN A 302 5.83 10.47 17.62
C ASN A 302 5.86 11.75 18.49
N MET A 303 5.57 12.92 17.91
CA MET A 303 5.46 14.19 18.66
C MET A 303 4.41 14.13 19.76
N GLN A 304 3.25 13.52 19.52
CA GLN A 304 2.20 13.36 20.54
C GLN A 304 2.69 12.47 21.69
N SER A 305 3.27 11.30 21.39
CA SER A 305 3.81 10.40 22.42
C SER A 305 4.98 11.01 23.19
N GLU A 306 5.77 11.90 22.56
CA GLU A 306 6.83 12.64 23.24
C GLU A 306 6.27 13.60 24.32
N LEU A 307 5.15 14.28 24.04
CA LEU A 307 4.47 15.14 25.01
C LEU A 307 3.66 14.37 26.07
N GLU A 308 3.11 13.20 25.74
CA GLU A 308 2.28 12.42 26.67
C GLU A 308 3.11 11.52 27.61
N VAL A 309 4.25 10.98 27.15
CA VAL A 309 5.03 9.97 27.88
C VAL A 309 6.34 10.52 28.44
N ASN A 310 6.99 11.47 27.76
CA ASN A 310 8.35 11.92 28.08
C ASN A 310 8.43 13.34 28.66
N SER A 311 7.30 13.94 29.02
CA SER A 311 7.19 15.31 29.54
C SER A 311 7.53 15.47 31.03
N ASP A 312 7.67 14.38 31.78
CA ASP A 312 7.93 14.45 33.23
C ASP A 312 9.41 14.37 33.60
N HIS A 313 10.30 14.16 32.62
CA HIS A 313 11.72 13.87 32.87
C HIS A 313 12.60 15.04 32.39
N ARG A 314 13.26 15.73 33.32
CA ARG A 314 14.26 16.78 33.04
C ARG A 314 15.50 16.16 32.39
N LEU A 315 16.02 16.77 31.32
CA LEU A 315 17.26 16.32 30.69
C LEU A 315 18.49 16.87 31.45
N PRO A 316 19.61 16.13 31.51
CA PRO A 316 20.80 16.56 32.24
C PRO A 316 21.36 17.87 31.69
N GLY A 317 21.70 18.80 32.59
CA GLY A 317 22.26 20.12 32.25
C GLY A 317 21.24 21.23 31.94
N GLN A 318 19.94 20.93 31.85
CA GLN A 318 18.92 21.95 31.56
C GLN A 318 18.70 22.93 32.73
N THR A 319 18.97 24.22 32.53
CA THR A 319 18.55 25.33 33.41
C THR A 319 17.22 25.92 32.94
N MET A 320 16.55 26.69 33.81
CA MET A 320 15.31 27.39 33.44
C MET A 320 15.53 28.29 32.22
N ASP A 321 16.64 29.06 32.20
CA ASP A 321 16.93 30.03 31.14
C ASP A 321 17.27 29.35 29.81
N SER A 322 18.02 28.23 29.84
CA SER A 322 18.27 27.42 28.65
C SER A 322 16.95 26.97 28.04
N VAL A 323 16.08 26.37 28.86
CA VAL A 323 14.84 25.75 28.40
C VAL A 323 13.79 26.77 27.95
N CYS A 324 13.69 27.91 28.64
CA CYS A 324 12.86 29.04 28.20
C CYS A 324 13.40 29.66 26.92
N GLY A 325 14.73 29.79 26.81
CA GLY A 325 15.43 30.25 25.60
C GLY A 325 15.23 29.31 24.41
N ASP A 326 15.30 27.99 24.63
CA ASP A 326 15.10 26.96 23.61
C ASP A 326 13.67 26.99 23.07
N LEU A 327 12.65 27.09 23.92
CA LEU A 327 11.26 27.21 23.48
C LEU A 327 11.00 28.54 22.75
N LEU A 328 11.50 29.67 23.24
CA LEU A 328 11.37 30.96 22.54
C LEU A 328 12.12 30.98 21.20
N SER A 329 13.29 30.34 21.15
CA SER A 329 14.09 30.13 19.93
C SER A 329 13.33 29.26 18.93
N ALA A 330 12.73 28.15 19.37
CA ALA A 330 11.92 27.28 18.53
C ALA A 330 10.67 27.99 17.97
N VAL A 331 9.95 28.75 18.80
CA VAL A 331 8.77 29.53 18.35
C VAL A 331 9.18 30.65 17.38
N ASN A 332 10.32 31.30 17.59
CA ASN A 332 10.85 32.30 16.64
C ASN A 332 11.34 31.65 15.34
N LYS A 333 12.00 30.48 15.39
CA LYS A 333 12.37 29.69 14.20
C LYS A 333 11.14 29.25 13.41
N PHE A 334 10.10 28.76 14.07
CA PHE A 334 8.82 28.42 13.45
C PHE A 334 8.20 29.63 12.73
N LYS A 335 8.27 30.81 13.33
CA LYS A 335 7.77 32.06 12.73
C LYS A 335 8.62 32.54 11.55
N GLY A 336 9.95 32.41 11.63
CA GLY A 336 10.91 32.82 10.59
C GLY A 336 10.95 31.87 9.38
N ALA A 337 10.75 30.57 9.59
CA ALA A 337 10.82 29.53 8.55
C ALA A 337 9.86 29.72 7.36
N PHE A 338 8.85 30.58 7.52
CA PHE A 338 7.85 30.94 6.50
C PHE A 338 7.78 32.46 6.25
N GLY A 339 8.85 33.20 6.58
CA GLY A 339 8.89 34.67 6.48
C GLY A 339 9.76 35.24 5.37
N GLU A 340 10.83 34.54 4.98
CA GLU A 340 11.95 35.20 4.26
C GLU A 340 11.96 35.04 2.73
N GLU A 341 11.36 33.99 2.14
CA GLU A 341 11.58 33.70 0.71
C GLU A 341 10.65 34.45 -0.27
N GLU A 342 9.41 34.83 0.10
CA GLU A 342 8.52 35.56 -0.84
C GLU A 342 7.33 36.33 -0.21
N GLY A 343 7.42 36.70 1.07
CA GLY A 343 6.30 37.35 1.81
C GLY A 343 5.09 36.45 2.07
N SER A 344 5.21 35.16 1.78
CA SER A 344 4.18 34.13 1.87
C SER A 344 4.12 33.50 3.26
N SER A 345 3.28 34.06 4.14
CA SER A 345 2.98 33.48 5.46
C SER A 345 2.65 31.98 5.40
N LEU A 346 2.90 31.22 6.48
CA LEU A 346 2.62 29.77 6.58
C LEU A 346 1.26 29.34 5.98
N PRO A 347 0.13 30.03 6.24
CA PRO A 347 -1.15 29.76 5.57
C PRO A 347 -1.06 29.75 4.06
N HIS A 348 -0.44 30.77 3.47
CA HIS A 348 -0.33 30.93 2.03
C HIS A 348 0.68 29.94 1.42
N ALA A 349 1.79 29.69 2.09
CA ALA A 349 2.80 28.72 1.64
C ALA A 349 2.24 27.28 1.62
N LEU A 350 1.55 26.86 2.67
CA LEU A 350 0.94 25.53 2.74
C LEU A 350 -0.23 25.38 1.75
N ALA A 351 -1.03 26.44 1.59
CA ALA A 351 -2.12 26.47 0.63
C ALA A 351 -1.63 26.43 -0.83
N SER A 352 -0.54 27.15 -1.14
CA SER A 352 0.12 27.12 -2.45
C SER A 352 0.76 25.76 -2.76
N GLU A 353 1.41 25.12 -1.77
CA GLU A 353 1.90 23.75 -1.91
C GLU A 353 0.75 22.75 -2.15
N THR A 354 -0.34 22.86 -1.37
CA THR A 354 -1.53 22.01 -1.52
C THR A 354 -2.20 22.19 -2.89
N GLU A 355 -2.29 23.43 -3.37
CA GLU A 355 -2.83 23.77 -4.70
C GLU A 355 -1.91 23.28 -5.83
N SER A 356 -0.59 23.42 -5.69
CA SER A 356 0.40 22.89 -6.63
C SER A 356 0.33 21.36 -6.75
N ILE A 357 0.18 20.66 -5.61
CA ILE A 357 -0.02 19.21 -5.55
C ILE A 357 -1.38 18.79 -6.12
N ALA A 358 -2.45 19.56 -5.87
CA ALA A 358 -3.77 19.31 -6.45
C ALA A 358 -3.81 19.53 -7.97
N ASN A 359 -3.06 20.52 -8.48
CA ASN A 359 -2.95 20.85 -9.89
C ASN A 359 -1.90 20.00 -10.64
N GLY A 360 -1.29 19.01 -9.99
CA GLY A 360 -0.44 18.01 -10.64
C GLY A 360 1.02 18.39 -10.85
N ALA A 361 1.56 19.32 -10.05
CA ALA A 361 3.00 19.60 -10.07
C ALA A 361 3.81 18.35 -9.65
N LYS A 362 4.81 17.97 -10.46
CA LYS A 362 5.71 16.87 -10.12
C LYS A 362 6.59 17.27 -8.95
N ILE A 363 6.47 16.56 -7.84
CA ILE A 363 7.50 16.57 -6.78
C ILE A 363 8.80 16.10 -7.43
N ALA A 364 9.86 16.90 -7.33
CA ALA A 364 11.12 16.59 -7.99
C ALA A 364 11.80 15.37 -7.36
N SER A 365 12.33 14.49 -8.22
CA SER A 365 13.14 13.29 -7.95
C SER A 365 12.50 12.18 -7.10
N ALA A 366 12.01 11.14 -7.79
CA ALA A 366 12.38 9.71 -7.68
C ALA A 366 12.56 9.00 -6.30
N ASP A 367 12.17 9.59 -5.18
CA ASP A 367 12.29 8.97 -3.85
C ASP A 367 10.91 8.86 -3.16
N PRO A 368 10.39 7.63 -2.92
CA PRO A 368 9.04 7.41 -2.40
C PRO A 368 8.74 7.99 -1.01
N ASP A 369 9.77 8.30 -0.21
CA ASP A 369 9.62 8.80 1.17
C ASP A 369 9.75 10.34 1.29
N ARG A 370 9.99 11.07 0.20
CA ARG A 370 10.32 12.50 0.26
C ARG A 370 9.06 13.38 0.41
N LEU A 371 8.79 13.79 1.64
CA LEU A 371 7.75 14.77 1.99
C LEU A 371 7.85 16.08 1.17
N PRO A 372 6.73 16.72 0.81
CA PRO A 372 6.72 18.04 0.17
C PRO A 372 7.50 19.10 0.98
N PRO A 373 8.18 20.06 0.32
CA PRO A 373 9.15 20.94 0.99
C PRO A 373 8.56 21.83 2.09
N VAL A 374 7.37 22.41 1.92
CA VAL A 374 6.71 23.24 2.96
C VAL A 374 6.18 22.35 4.08
N THR A 375 5.57 21.22 3.75
CA THR A 375 5.15 20.19 4.72
C THR A 375 6.31 19.64 5.57
N ALA A 376 7.48 19.42 4.96
CA ALA A 376 8.70 19.01 5.65
C ALA A 376 9.26 20.13 6.54
N LYS A 377 9.34 21.38 6.04
CA LYS A 377 9.72 22.56 6.84
C LYS A 377 8.78 22.75 8.04
N LEU A 378 7.48 22.51 7.87
CA LEU A 378 6.46 22.58 8.92
C LEU A 378 6.68 21.53 10.02
N LEU A 379 6.82 20.26 9.65
CA LEU A 379 7.03 19.18 10.64
C LEU A 379 8.36 19.35 11.39
N ASN A 380 9.45 19.71 10.71
CA ASN A 380 10.75 19.98 11.36
C ASN A 380 10.67 21.15 12.36
N SER A 381 9.92 22.20 12.01
CA SER A 381 9.73 23.38 12.87
C SER A 381 8.82 23.04 14.06
N LEU A 382 7.79 22.21 13.86
CA LEU A 382 6.89 21.77 14.91
C LEU A 382 7.60 20.82 15.90
N GLU A 383 8.43 19.89 15.43
CA GLU A 383 9.27 19.03 16.29
C GLU A 383 10.20 19.86 17.17
N SER A 384 10.78 20.93 16.63
CA SER A 384 11.61 21.87 17.41
C SER A 384 10.81 22.55 18.53
N VAL A 385 9.55 22.92 18.25
CA VAL A 385 8.64 23.52 19.25
C VAL A 385 8.21 22.48 20.29
N VAL A 386 7.86 21.26 19.87
CA VAL A 386 7.49 20.13 20.75
C VAL A 386 8.64 19.77 21.69
N SER A 387 9.88 19.74 21.21
CA SER A 387 11.06 19.50 22.03
C SER A 387 11.28 20.59 23.09
N GLY A 388 11.08 21.87 22.72
CA GLY A 388 11.11 23.00 23.67
C GLY A 388 9.98 22.94 24.73
N ILE A 389 8.76 22.55 24.31
CA ILE A 389 7.62 22.33 25.21
C ILE A 389 7.95 21.21 26.20
N ARG A 390 8.47 20.07 25.73
CA ARG A 390 8.87 18.94 26.57
C ARG A 390 9.94 19.34 27.56
N GLY A 391 10.98 20.05 27.13
CA GLY A 391 12.05 20.54 28.00
C GLY A 391 11.49 21.37 29.16
N LEU A 392 10.57 22.30 28.85
CA LEU A 392 9.95 23.16 29.86
C LEU A 392 8.99 22.39 30.78
N ALA A 393 8.23 21.45 30.23
CA ALA A 393 7.38 20.56 31.03
C ALA A 393 8.21 19.69 32.00
N GLY A 394 9.32 19.11 31.53
CA GLY A 394 10.21 18.28 32.34
C GLY A 394 10.95 19.06 33.42
N PHE A 395 11.37 20.30 33.12
CA PHE A 395 11.90 21.21 34.12
C PHE A 395 10.85 21.55 35.19
N LEU A 396 9.61 21.86 34.79
CA LEU A 396 8.51 22.17 35.72
C LEU A 396 8.08 20.95 36.57
N SER A 397 8.09 19.73 36.02
CA SER A 397 7.85 18.50 36.81
C SER A 397 8.93 18.29 37.88
N SER A 398 10.20 18.53 37.54
CA SER A 398 11.33 18.38 38.47
C SER A 398 11.27 19.30 39.69
N ILE A 399 10.44 20.34 39.70
CA ILE A 399 10.25 21.25 40.85
C ILE A 399 9.54 20.56 42.03
N LYS A 400 8.82 19.45 41.78
CA LYS A 400 8.18 18.64 42.83
C LYS A 400 9.21 17.88 43.68
N ASP A 401 10.35 17.52 43.10
CA ASP A 401 11.40 16.71 43.72
C ASP A 401 12.45 17.55 44.47
N VAL A 402 12.28 18.87 44.52
CA VAL A 402 13.20 19.81 45.17
C VAL A 402 12.64 20.26 46.52
N ASP A 403 13.27 19.81 47.62
CA ASP A 403 12.84 20.10 49.00
C ASP A 403 12.76 21.61 49.32
N ARG A 404 13.58 22.44 48.65
CA ARG A 404 13.55 23.91 48.72
C ARG A 404 14.01 24.56 47.40
N PRO A 405 13.10 25.06 46.56
CA PRO A 405 13.42 25.95 45.45
C PRO A 405 13.97 27.29 45.97
N GLU A 406 14.65 28.03 45.11
CA GLU A 406 15.08 29.40 45.41
C GLU A 406 13.87 30.35 45.49
N GLN A 407 13.89 31.28 46.44
CA GLN A 407 12.77 32.17 46.75
C GLN A 407 12.34 33.05 45.55
N ASP A 408 13.29 33.40 44.69
CA ASP A 408 13.03 34.17 43.47
C ASP A 408 12.35 33.33 42.38
N LEU A 409 12.71 32.04 42.26
CA LEU A 409 12.07 31.07 41.37
C LEU A 409 10.61 30.80 41.82
N GLU A 410 10.37 30.63 43.12
CA GLU A 410 9.01 30.49 43.66
C GLU A 410 8.14 31.71 43.29
N SER A 411 8.68 32.91 43.51
CA SER A 411 8.00 34.18 43.20
C SER A 411 7.71 34.35 41.70
N LEU A 412 8.67 33.99 40.84
CA LEU A 412 8.55 34.09 39.39
C LEU A 412 7.47 33.15 38.83
N LEU A 413 7.39 31.91 39.32
CA LEU A 413 6.37 30.94 38.91
C LEU A 413 4.96 31.34 39.35
N ILE A 414 4.81 31.77 40.61
CA ILE A 414 3.53 32.25 41.15
C ILE A 414 3.04 33.48 40.35
N ASN A 415 3.93 34.44 40.07
CA ASN A 415 3.58 35.61 39.25
C ASN A 415 3.24 35.23 37.80
N SER A 416 3.98 34.29 37.20
CA SER A 416 3.72 33.85 35.81
C SER A 416 2.37 33.15 35.67
N TRP A 417 1.98 32.32 36.64
CA TRP A 417 0.68 31.65 36.65
C TRP A 417 -0.48 32.60 36.98
N THR A 418 -0.32 33.46 38.00
CA THR A 418 -1.40 34.38 38.42
C THR A 418 -1.71 35.44 37.37
N LEU A 419 -0.70 35.92 36.63
CA LEU A 419 -0.85 36.90 35.54
C LEU A 419 -1.39 36.32 34.23
N LEU A 420 -1.52 34.99 34.12
CA LEU A 420 -2.11 34.34 32.95
C LEU A 420 -3.64 34.58 32.91
N PRO A 421 -4.24 34.92 31.75
CA PRO A 421 -5.70 35.08 31.64
C PRO A 421 -6.47 33.80 32.02
N GLU A 422 -7.65 33.95 32.64
CA GLU A 422 -8.50 32.80 33.03
C GLU A 422 -8.92 31.91 31.83
N SER A 423 -9.04 32.48 30.62
CA SER A 423 -9.27 31.74 29.38
C SER A 423 -8.09 30.87 28.92
N ARG A 424 -6.95 30.95 29.60
CA ARG A 424 -5.70 30.22 29.33
C ARG A 424 -5.28 29.30 30.48
N LYS A 425 -6.05 29.28 31.59
CA LYS A 425 -5.86 28.34 32.71
C LYS A 425 -6.76 27.12 32.49
N VAL A 426 -6.18 25.93 32.56
CA VAL A 426 -6.91 24.65 32.41
C VAL A 426 -7.89 24.45 33.58
N GLN A 427 -9.02 23.76 33.34
CA GLN A 427 -10.00 23.44 34.40
C GLN A 427 -9.37 22.72 35.62
N ALA A 428 -8.32 21.93 35.41
CA ALA A 428 -7.54 21.29 36.47
C ALA A 428 -6.88 22.28 37.46
N GLY A 429 -6.62 23.51 37.02
CA GLY A 429 -5.95 24.57 37.80
C GLY A 429 -6.86 25.44 38.67
N GLN A 430 -8.19 25.25 38.64
CA GLN A 430 -9.13 26.08 39.42
C GLN A 430 -8.98 25.96 40.94
N LYS A 431 -8.23 24.96 41.44
CA LYS A 431 -7.94 24.78 42.87
C LYS A 431 -6.78 25.65 43.38
N PHE A 432 -6.68 26.90 42.94
CA PHE A 432 -5.85 27.90 43.59
C PHE A 432 -6.55 28.46 44.85
N VAL A 433 -6.78 27.58 45.83
CA VAL A 433 -7.15 27.96 47.19
C VAL A 433 -5.85 28.20 47.95
N HIS A 434 -5.62 29.43 48.42
CA HIS A 434 -4.36 29.89 49.00
C HIS A 434 -3.74 28.87 49.98
N ALA A 435 -2.64 28.24 49.55
CA ALA A 435 -1.88 27.33 50.37
C ALA A 435 -1.15 28.09 51.50
N HIS A 436 -1.02 27.45 52.67
CA HIS A 436 -0.39 28.06 53.85
C HIS A 436 1.15 28.14 53.75
N SER A 437 1.74 27.74 52.63
CA SER A 437 3.19 27.74 52.36
C SER A 437 3.47 28.20 50.93
N GLN A 438 4.43 29.12 50.76
CA GLN A 438 4.83 29.69 49.47
C GLN A 438 5.35 28.60 48.52
N ASN A 439 6.11 27.65 49.07
CA ASN A 439 6.63 26.49 48.37
C ASN A 439 5.53 25.65 47.69
N LEU A 440 4.45 25.35 48.43
CA LEU A 440 3.33 24.59 47.88
C LEU A 440 2.60 25.37 46.77
N SER A 441 2.52 26.71 46.89
CA SER A 441 1.93 27.54 45.82
C SER A 441 2.82 27.64 44.58
N ALA A 442 4.15 27.57 44.71
CA ALA A 442 5.08 27.51 43.60
C ALA A 442 4.98 26.16 42.87
N GLN A 443 4.90 25.05 43.60
CA GLN A 443 4.68 23.73 43.03
C GLN A 443 3.33 23.62 42.29
N LEU A 444 2.25 24.18 42.85
CA LEU A 444 0.94 24.24 42.20
C LEU A 444 0.94 25.18 40.97
N ALA A 445 1.69 26.28 41.00
CA ALA A 445 1.87 27.16 39.84
C ALA A 445 2.65 26.46 38.73
N ALA A 446 3.73 25.74 39.06
CA ALA A 446 4.51 24.96 38.12
C ALA A 446 3.68 23.84 37.46
N GLU A 447 2.88 23.10 38.24
CA GLU A 447 2.00 22.05 37.72
C GLU A 447 0.87 22.62 36.84
N GLY A 448 0.32 23.77 37.19
CA GLY A 448 -0.64 24.49 36.37
C GLY A 448 -0.05 24.93 35.03
N LEU A 449 1.13 25.58 35.06
CA LEU A 449 1.86 25.99 33.86
C LEU A 449 2.22 24.79 32.98
N ARG A 450 2.73 23.69 33.57
CA ARG A 450 3.03 22.43 32.87
C ARG A 450 1.80 21.88 32.15
N SER A 451 0.68 21.75 32.87
CA SER A 451 -0.57 21.22 32.32
C SER A 451 -1.10 22.07 31.17
N ALA A 452 -1.08 23.40 31.32
CA ALA A 452 -1.53 24.32 30.29
C ALA A 452 -0.60 24.33 29.07
N LEU A 453 0.70 24.23 29.28
CA LEU A 453 1.72 24.15 28.22
C LEU A 453 1.59 22.86 27.39
N LEU A 454 1.40 21.70 28.06
CA LEU A 454 1.19 20.42 27.39
C LEU A 454 -0.13 20.39 26.61
N GLU A 455 -1.24 20.88 27.19
CA GLU A 455 -2.52 21.00 26.47
C GLU A 455 -2.38 21.87 25.22
N LYS A 456 -1.63 22.98 25.29
CA LYS A 456 -1.37 23.84 24.12
C LYS A 456 -0.43 23.19 23.10
N GLY A 457 0.55 22.40 23.53
CA GLY A 457 1.37 21.57 22.65
C GLY A 457 0.54 20.56 21.86
N LEU A 458 -0.35 19.83 22.54
CA LEU A 458 -1.28 18.90 21.91
C LEU A 458 -2.26 19.60 20.95
N GLN A 459 -2.75 20.80 21.31
CA GLN A 459 -3.57 21.62 20.40
C GLN A 459 -2.80 22.07 19.15
N CYS A 460 -1.48 22.31 19.23
CA CYS A 460 -0.66 22.59 18.05
C CYS A 460 -0.52 21.35 17.16
N ILE A 461 -0.36 20.15 17.73
CA ILE A 461 -0.29 18.89 16.96
C ILE A 461 -1.63 18.59 16.27
N ASP A 462 -2.77 18.75 16.95
CA ASP A 462 -4.11 18.59 16.37
C ASP A 462 -4.39 19.62 15.25
N LYS A 463 -4.01 20.89 15.43
CA LYS A 463 -4.12 21.92 14.39
C LYS A 463 -3.19 21.63 13.19
N ALA A 464 -2.01 21.08 13.41
CA ALA A 464 -1.11 20.62 12.34
C ALA A 464 -1.71 19.41 11.59
N HIS A 465 -2.26 18.43 12.30
CA HIS A 465 -2.99 17.30 11.71
C HIS A 465 -4.16 17.78 10.84
N LYS A 466 -4.99 18.72 11.33
CA LYS A 466 -6.09 19.36 10.57
C LYS A 466 -5.60 20.18 9.37
N SER A 467 -4.41 20.78 9.46
CA SER A 467 -3.78 21.52 8.35
C SER A 467 -3.19 20.60 7.28
N LEU A 468 -2.83 19.36 7.62
CA LEU A 468 -2.21 18.37 6.72
C LEU A 468 -3.17 17.27 6.25
N PHE A 469 -4.41 17.25 6.75
CA PHE A 469 -5.45 16.26 6.40
C PHE A 469 -5.79 16.21 4.90
N TRP A 470 -5.36 17.22 4.12
CA TRP A 470 -5.49 17.23 2.67
C TRP A 470 -4.84 16.02 1.97
N ALA A 471 -3.82 15.41 2.58
CA ALA A 471 -3.15 14.22 2.03
C ALA A 471 -4.02 12.94 2.08
N VAL A 472 -5.13 12.96 2.82
CA VAL A 472 -6.02 11.79 3.01
C VAL A 472 -7.22 11.78 2.04
N GLN A 473 -7.67 12.94 1.57
CA GLN A 473 -8.94 13.05 0.85
C GLN A 473 -8.81 12.71 -0.65
N ASN A 474 -9.82 12.00 -1.17
CA ASN A 474 -9.94 11.70 -2.60
C ASN A 474 -10.54 12.90 -3.35
N ASP A 475 -9.92 13.30 -4.47
CA ASP A 475 -10.51 14.29 -5.37
C ASP A 475 -11.78 13.74 -6.03
N LYS A 476 -12.95 14.11 -5.49
CA LYS A 476 -14.22 14.05 -6.21
C LYS A 476 -14.76 15.47 -6.36
N THR A 477 -14.77 15.93 -7.61
CA THR A 477 -15.26 17.24 -8.12
C THR A 477 -14.32 18.44 -7.95
N HIS A 478 -14.11 19.18 -9.04
CA HIS A 478 -13.34 20.43 -9.10
C HIS A 478 -14.05 21.64 -8.44
N GLU A 479 -15.30 21.50 -8.01
CA GLU A 479 -16.04 22.60 -7.35
C GLU A 479 -15.58 22.82 -5.89
N MET A 480 -14.87 21.86 -5.28
CA MET A 480 -14.38 21.99 -3.89
C MET A 480 -13.04 22.74 -3.75
N THR A 481 -12.25 22.93 -4.81
CA THR A 481 -10.84 23.36 -4.72
C THR A 481 -10.67 24.74 -4.06
N VAL A 482 -11.58 25.68 -4.33
CA VAL A 482 -11.54 27.05 -3.75
C VAL A 482 -11.96 27.07 -2.28
N GLY A 483 -12.89 26.20 -1.88
CA GLY A 483 -13.27 26.04 -0.47
C GLY A 483 -12.16 25.38 0.35
N PHE A 484 -11.56 24.33 -0.23
CA PHE A 484 -10.48 23.57 0.38
C PHE A 484 -9.24 24.41 0.70
N LYS A 485 -8.81 25.27 -0.26
CA LYS A 485 -7.71 26.22 -0.05
C LYS A 485 -7.94 27.08 1.19
N LYS A 486 -9.14 27.68 1.32
CA LYS A 486 -9.53 28.51 2.47
C LYS A 486 -9.55 27.73 3.80
N THR A 487 -9.93 26.45 3.78
CA THR A 487 -9.88 25.58 4.97
C THR A 487 -8.45 25.31 5.42
N VAL A 488 -7.52 25.05 4.48
CA VAL A 488 -6.10 24.88 4.80
C VAL A 488 -5.48 26.20 5.30
N GLU A 489 -5.79 27.33 4.66
CA GLU A 489 -5.35 28.66 5.11
C GLU A 489 -5.85 28.98 6.53
N ALA A 490 -7.13 28.69 6.83
CA ALA A 490 -7.69 28.90 8.17
C ALA A 490 -7.03 28.02 9.23
N ASN A 491 -6.89 26.71 8.98
CA ASN A 491 -6.26 25.77 9.91
C ASN A 491 -4.79 26.12 10.17
N ALA A 492 -4.06 26.54 9.13
CA ALA A 492 -2.66 26.95 9.23
C ALA A 492 -2.48 28.30 9.97
N ALA A 493 -3.43 29.24 9.81
CA ALA A 493 -3.43 30.50 10.55
C ALA A 493 -3.74 30.25 12.04
N GLU A 494 -4.68 29.35 12.30
CA GLU A 494 -4.97 28.86 13.65
C GLU A 494 -3.79 28.14 14.32
N LEU A 495 -3.02 27.37 13.56
CA LEU A 495 -1.77 26.74 14.01
C LEU A 495 -0.71 27.80 14.34
N GLN A 496 -0.49 28.76 13.44
CA GLN A 496 0.48 29.84 13.66
C GLN A 496 0.14 30.66 14.89
N SER A 497 -1.14 30.98 15.11
CA SER A 497 -1.62 31.66 16.32
C SER A 497 -1.43 30.81 17.58
N ALA A 498 -1.63 29.49 17.51
CA ALA A 498 -1.44 28.60 18.65
C ALA A 498 0.05 28.48 19.05
N VAL A 499 0.95 28.43 18.08
CA VAL A 499 2.40 28.38 18.31
C VAL A 499 2.93 29.73 18.85
N ASP A 500 2.47 30.87 18.31
CA ASP A 500 2.82 32.18 18.90
C ASP A 500 2.24 32.37 20.30
N ASP A 501 1.11 31.72 20.63
CA ASP A 501 0.53 31.77 21.97
C ASP A 501 1.38 31.05 23.03
N LEU A 502 2.22 30.07 22.66
CA LEU A 502 3.12 29.35 23.59
C LEU A 502 4.06 30.30 24.34
N ARG A 503 4.44 31.42 23.74
CA ARG A 503 5.30 32.47 24.35
C ARG A 503 4.76 32.93 25.71
N HIS A 504 3.44 32.93 25.89
CA HIS A 504 2.75 33.41 27.10
C HIS A 504 2.81 32.43 28.28
N TYR A 505 3.18 31.17 28.04
CA TYR A 505 3.30 30.12 29.07
C TYR A 505 4.76 29.97 29.54
N VAL A 506 5.71 30.63 28.87
CA VAL A 506 7.09 30.74 29.32
C VAL A 506 7.13 31.60 30.59
N PRO A 507 7.70 31.12 31.71
CA PRO A 507 7.84 31.91 32.94
C PRO A 507 8.55 33.25 32.69
N GLY A 508 8.11 34.32 33.35
CA GLY A 508 8.64 35.68 33.19
C GLY A 508 8.19 36.45 31.92
N SER A 509 7.72 35.77 30.88
CA SER A 509 7.28 36.39 29.61
C SER A 509 6.23 37.49 29.77
N GLN A 510 5.30 37.31 30.72
CA GLN A 510 4.22 38.25 31.03
C GLN A 510 4.75 39.55 31.65
N VAL A 511 5.82 39.46 32.46
CA VAL A 511 6.46 40.62 33.08
C VAL A 511 7.24 41.39 32.01
N ALA A 512 8.02 40.70 31.17
CA ALA A 512 8.73 41.30 30.04
C ALA A 512 7.77 41.97 29.04
N SER A 513 6.64 41.34 28.72
CA SER A 513 5.63 41.89 27.80
C SER A 513 4.92 43.12 28.38
N LYS A 514 4.58 43.12 29.68
CA LYS A 514 4.06 44.30 30.38
C LYS A 514 5.09 45.42 30.48
N LEU A 515 6.35 45.09 30.73
CA LEU A 515 7.42 46.09 30.77
C LEU A 515 7.63 46.72 29.39
N GLY A 516 7.62 45.92 28.32
CA GLY A 516 7.68 46.39 26.94
C GLY A 516 6.50 47.30 26.56
N SER A 517 5.28 46.98 26.98
CA SER A 517 4.13 47.86 26.75
C SER A 517 4.19 49.14 27.59
N LEU A 518 4.71 49.09 28.82
CA LEU A 518 4.95 50.27 29.65
C LEU A 518 6.05 51.17 29.09
N LEU A 519 7.15 50.59 28.58
CA LEU A 519 8.22 51.28 27.85
C LEU A 519 7.71 51.92 26.54
N ALA A 520 6.84 51.24 25.80
CA ALA A 520 6.19 51.80 24.62
C ALA A 520 5.20 52.94 24.93
N THR A 521 4.72 53.04 26.17
CA THR A 521 3.85 54.15 26.64
C THR A 521 4.59 55.28 27.37
N LEU A 522 5.90 55.15 27.61
CA LEU A 522 6.72 56.25 28.14
C LEU A 522 7.03 57.27 27.03
N PRO A 523 6.75 58.57 27.21
CA PRO A 523 7.11 59.58 26.22
C PRO A 523 8.63 59.70 26.15
N GLY A 524 9.20 59.43 24.97
CA GLY A 524 10.64 59.31 24.78
C GLY A 524 11.42 60.58 25.16
N THR A 525 12.14 60.52 26.28
CA THR A 525 13.11 61.55 26.65
C THR A 525 14.38 61.39 25.82
N ALA A 526 14.59 62.32 24.89
CA ALA A 526 15.74 62.30 24.00
C ALA A 526 17.08 62.46 24.75
N ALA A 527 18.04 61.60 24.44
CA ALA A 527 19.45 61.82 24.71
C ALA A 527 20.20 61.96 23.37
N LYS A 528 20.34 63.20 22.90
CA LYS A 528 21.23 63.54 21.78
C LYS A 528 22.67 63.67 22.30
N SER A 529 23.59 62.90 21.73
CA SER A 529 25.02 63.20 21.68
C SER A 529 25.70 62.11 20.84
N ASN A 530 26.45 62.36 19.77
CA ASN A 530 26.66 63.48 18.87
C ASN A 530 27.62 62.91 17.81
N GLY A 531 27.31 63.09 16.53
CA GLY A 531 28.06 62.46 15.44
C GLY A 531 27.59 62.98 14.08
N HIS A 532 27.91 64.25 13.81
CA HIS A 532 27.86 64.86 12.46
C HIS A 532 28.78 64.05 11.51
N GLU A 533 28.59 63.95 10.19
CA GLU A 533 27.68 64.52 9.18
C GLU A 533 27.72 63.55 7.95
N GLN A 534 26.93 63.57 6.86
CA GLN A 534 26.30 64.66 6.08
C GLN A 534 25.26 64.07 5.08
N GLN A 535 24.09 64.73 4.93
CA GLN A 535 23.23 64.92 3.71
C GLN A 535 23.00 63.73 2.71
N SER A 536 21.77 63.36 2.30
CA SER A 536 20.76 64.23 1.65
C SER A 536 19.30 63.70 1.63
N ASN A 537 18.36 64.66 1.55
CA ASN A 537 16.88 64.64 1.43
C ASN A 537 16.28 64.02 0.12
N VAL A 538 14.96 63.84 -0.15
CA VAL A 538 13.63 63.79 0.57
C VAL A 538 12.51 63.42 -0.44
N GLN A 539 11.48 62.65 -0.04
CA GLN A 539 10.01 62.84 -0.28
C GLN A 539 9.24 61.67 0.37
N GLN A 540 8.39 61.85 1.40
CA GLN A 540 6.99 62.37 1.42
C GLN A 540 5.99 61.47 0.64
N GLN A 541 4.77 61.13 1.12
CA GLN A 541 3.99 61.66 2.26
C GLN A 541 2.88 60.69 2.76
N GLN A 542 2.53 60.79 4.04
CA GLN A 542 1.28 60.32 4.70
C GLN A 542 0.15 61.40 4.53
N PRO A 543 -1.08 61.39 5.14
CA PRO A 543 -1.56 60.74 6.38
C PRO A 543 -2.98 60.08 6.26
N SER A 544 -3.66 59.51 7.27
CA SER A 544 -3.71 59.70 8.75
C SER A 544 -4.16 58.37 9.44
N SER A 545 -4.60 58.23 10.71
CA SER A 545 -5.12 59.13 11.77
C SER A 545 -4.81 58.61 13.20
N ALA A 546 -5.58 59.03 14.23
CA ALA A 546 -5.47 58.59 15.63
C ALA A 546 -6.85 58.25 16.26
N PRO A 547 -6.91 57.66 17.49
CA PRO A 547 -7.14 58.55 18.66
C PRO A 547 -6.58 58.12 20.05
N ARG A 548 -6.21 59.17 20.82
CA ARG A 548 -6.33 59.41 22.30
C ARG A 548 -5.66 58.52 23.37
N ILE A 549 -5.21 59.21 24.42
CA ILE A 549 -4.47 58.76 25.62
C ILE A 549 -5.34 59.00 26.88
N TYR A 550 -5.20 58.16 27.90
CA TYR A 550 -5.57 58.49 29.29
C TYR A 550 -4.37 58.27 30.23
N THR A 551 -4.12 59.23 31.12
CA THR A 551 -2.96 59.27 32.03
C THR A 551 -3.32 58.83 33.45
N SER A 552 -2.73 57.73 33.95
CA SER A 552 -2.71 57.41 35.39
C SER A 552 -1.66 56.34 35.72
N GLY A 553 -0.38 56.64 35.47
CA GLY A 553 0.74 55.82 35.95
C GLY A 553 1.11 56.21 37.37
N ASP A 554 0.56 55.53 38.39
CA ASP A 554 0.96 55.74 39.79
C ASP A 554 2.44 55.34 39.94
N PRO A 555 3.35 56.24 40.38
CA PRO A 555 4.79 55.95 40.42
C PRO A 555 5.14 54.74 41.27
N LYS A 556 4.29 54.35 42.22
CA LYS A 556 4.44 53.11 42.99
C LYS A 556 4.32 51.84 42.14
N THR A 557 3.50 51.84 41.09
CA THR A 557 3.37 50.70 40.17
C THR A 557 4.61 50.55 39.29
N LEU A 558 5.22 51.68 38.89
CA LEU A 558 6.44 51.70 38.09
C LEU A 558 7.66 51.30 38.93
N LEU A 559 7.74 51.77 40.19
CA LEU A 559 8.72 51.29 41.17
C LEU A 559 8.56 49.80 41.50
N LYS A 560 7.31 49.30 41.58
CA LYS A 560 7.03 47.87 41.80
C LYS A 560 7.48 47.03 40.60
N ALA A 561 7.18 47.46 39.37
CA ALA A 561 7.63 46.79 38.15
C ALA A 561 9.17 46.84 37.98
N LEU A 562 9.82 47.94 38.37
CA LEU A 562 11.29 48.04 38.37
C LEU A 562 11.95 47.19 39.46
N ASN A 563 11.34 47.05 40.64
CA ASN A 563 11.83 46.14 41.69
C ASN A 563 11.59 44.67 41.31
N GLU A 564 10.47 44.35 40.67
CA GLU A 564 10.21 43.03 40.08
C GLU A 564 11.21 42.72 38.95
N LEU A 565 11.62 43.71 38.16
CA LEU A 565 12.70 43.56 37.17
C LEU A 565 14.08 43.43 37.84
N ALA A 566 14.36 44.17 38.91
CA ALA A 566 15.62 44.07 39.64
C ALA A 566 15.82 42.69 40.28
N ALA A 567 14.75 42.08 40.80
CA ALA A 567 14.77 40.69 41.25
C ALA A 567 15.09 39.71 40.10
N VAL A 568 14.53 39.94 38.91
CA VAL A 568 14.86 39.14 37.70
C VAL A 568 16.28 39.39 37.19
N CYS A 569 16.83 40.61 37.33
CA CYS A 569 18.19 40.92 36.90
C CYS A 569 19.29 40.47 37.87
N ILE A 570 18.98 40.25 39.15
CA ILE A 570 19.92 39.66 40.12
C ILE A 570 20.22 38.18 39.79
N LEU A 571 19.32 37.50 39.06
CA LEU A 571 19.57 36.18 38.46
C LEU A 571 20.48 36.20 37.22
N TYR A 572 20.92 37.38 36.75
CA TYR A 572 21.75 37.55 35.54
C TYR A 572 23.16 38.10 35.84
N SER A 573 23.73 37.78 37.02
CA SER A 573 25.11 38.12 37.43
C SER A 573 25.95 36.88 37.71
#